data_AF-A0A803RC66-F1
#
_entry.id   AF-A0A803RC66-F1
#
_cell.length_a   1.000
_cell.length_b   1.000
_cell.length_c   1.000
_cell.angle_alpha   90.00
_cell.angle_beta   90.00
_cell.angle_gamma   90.00
#
_symmetry.space_group_name_H-M   'P 1'
#
loop_
_entity.id
_entity.type
_entity.pdbx_description
1 polymer ?
#
loop_
_entity_poly.entity_id
_entity_poly.type
_entity_poly.pdbx_seq_one_letter_code
_entity_poly.pdbx_strand_id
1 'polypeptide(L)'
;MENGSLEDRLMQRQGTPPIPWFDRYRIAWEVASALAFLHKSKPKPIIHRDLKPANILLDQNLVSKIGDVGLAALFQSDQSHSSTMFMETGPVGTLCYMDPEYQRTGLISPKSDVYGFGMVILQLLTAKPALALAHVVETAVKEGCLEDILDSKAGNWPSEETKEMVELGLSCVELFRKDRPDLQAQILPTLQRLKITADKARDSASRMHFSPPPNHFICPILKDVMNDPCAAADGYTYDRKAIEMWLQSSDISPMTNLPLSTKNLVPNYTLLSAIMDWKSI
;
A
#
# COMPACT_ATOMS: atom_id res chain seq x y z
N MET A 1 -9.55 -10.24 -7.81
CA MET A 1 -9.24 -8.80 -7.70
C MET A 1 -8.17 -8.48 -8.73
N GLU A 2 -8.12 -7.24 -9.20
CA GLU A 2 -7.38 -6.80 -10.40
C GLU A 2 -5.88 -7.07 -10.30
N ASN A 3 -5.32 -6.96 -9.09
CA ASN A 3 -3.90 -7.14 -8.83
C ASN A 3 -3.54 -8.55 -8.31
N GLY A 4 -4.48 -9.51 -8.36
CA GLY A 4 -4.24 -10.89 -7.94
C GLY A 4 -4.03 -11.03 -6.42
N SER A 5 -3.23 -12.03 -6.03
CA SER A 5 -2.84 -12.26 -4.63
C SER A 5 -1.59 -11.47 -4.23
N LEU A 6 -1.38 -11.27 -2.94
CA LEU A 6 -0.16 -10.68 -2.40
C LEU A 6 1.06 -11.56 -2.73
N GLU A 7 0.90 -12.89 -2.78
CA GLU A 7 1.97 -13.78 -3.23
C GLU A 7 2.41 -13.47 -4.66
N ASP A 8 1.45 -13.35 -5.59
CA ASP A 8 1.75 -13.04 -6.99
C ASP A 8 2.52 -11.73 -7.12
N ARG A 9 2.12 -10.72 -6.34
CA ARG A 9 2.70 -9.39 -6.37
C ARG A 9 4.07 -9.32 -5.71
N LEU A 10 4.29 -10.00 -4.59
CA LEU A 10 5.63 -10.09 -3.96
C LEU A 10 6.61 -10.85 -4.85
N MET A 11 6.15 -11.89 -5.54
CA MET A 11 6.96 -12.64 -6.50
C MET A 11 7.04 -11.98 -7.89
N GLN A 12 6.40 -10.82 -8.07
CA GLN A 12 6.32 -10.08 -9.32
C GLN A 12 5.92 -10.95 -10.52
N ARG A 13 4.99 -11.90 -10.31
CA ARG A 13 4.50 -12.75 -11.39
C ARG A 13 3.92 -11.87 -12.50
N GLN A 14 4.11 -12.28 -13.75
CA GLN A 14 3.69 -11.51 -14.94
C GLN A 14 4.37 -10.14 -15.08
N GLY A 15 5.49 -9.89 -14.41
CA GLY A 15 6.27 -8.66 -14.56
C GLY A 15 5.66 -7.44 -13.86
N THR A 16 4.77 -7.65 -12.87
CA THR A 16 4.19 -6.53 -12.13
C THR A 16 5.24 -5.71 -11.40
N PRO A 17 5.05 -4.38 -11.28
CA PRO A 17 5.97 -3.55 -10.51
C PRO A 17 6.00 -3.97 -9.03
N PRO A 18 7.15 -3.81 -8.35
CA PRO A 18 7.28 -4.06 -6.93
C PRO A 18 6.26 -3.25 -6.13
N ILE A 19 5.77 -3.83 -5.03
CA ILE A 19 4.97 -3.05 -4.05
C ILE A 19 5.95 -2.17 -3.24
N PRO A 20 5.78 -0.84 -3.23
CA PRO A 20 6.60 0.05 -2.39
C PRO A 20 6.42 -0.22 -0.90
N TRP A 21 7.45 0.07 -0.09
CA TRP A 21 7.43 -0.22 1.36
C TRP A 21 6.22 0.37 2.08
N PHE A 22 5.81 1.59 1.72
CA PHE A 22 4.67 2.28 2.36
C PHE A 22 3.35 1.55 2.09
N ASP A 23 3.18 0.96 0.90
CA ASP A 23 2.02 0.13 0.61
C ASP A 23 2.07 -1.18 1.40
N ARG A 24 3.26 -1.74 1.64
CA ARG A 24 3.41 -2.96 2.46
C ARG A 24 3.02 -2.73 3.93
N TYR A 25 3.38 -1.59 4.50
CA TYR A 25 2.95 -1.22 5.86
C TYR A 25 1.44 -1.06 5.95
N ARG A 26 0.84 -0.40 4.95
CA ARG A 26 -0.62 -0.27 4.85
C ARG A 26 -1.31 -1.62 4.75
N ILE A 27 -0.82 -2.51 3.87
CA ILE A 27 -1.36 -3.88 3.71
C ILE A 27 -1.30 -4.64 5.04
N ALA A 28 -0.18 -4.59 5.77
CA ALA A 28 -0.08 -5.25 7.07
C ALA A 28 -1.13 -4.74 8.07
N TRP A 29 -1.34 -3.43 8.14
CA TRP A 29 -2.38 -2.83 8.99
C TRP A 29 -3.79 -3.23 8.57
N GLU A 30 -4.10 -3.25 7.28
CA GLU A 30 -5.40 -3.65 6.73
C GLU A 30 -5.72 -5.11 7.05
N VAL A 31 -4.74 -6.02 6.88
CA VAL A 31 -4.87 -7.45 7.22
C VAL A 31 -5.07 -7.63 8.73
N ALA A 32 -4.30 -6.96 9.57
CA ALA A 32 -4.48 -7.01 11.03
C ALA A 32 -5.87 -6.50 11.45
N SER A 33 -6.36 -5.44 10.80
CA SER A 33 -7.68 -4.87 11.07
C SER A 33 -8.81 -5.83 10.68
N ALA A 34 -8.67 -6.48 9.53
CA ALA A 34 -9.61 -7.51 9.09
C ALA A 34 -9.60 -8.73 10.03
N LEU A 35 -8.42 -9.21 10.45
CA LEU A 35 -8.31 -10.28 11.45
C LEU A 35 -8.98 -9.89 12.77
N ALA A 36 -8.76 -8.68 13.26
CA ALA A 36 -9.36 -8.23 14.52
C ALA A 36 -10.89 -8.18 14.42
N PHE A 37 -11.43 -7.80 13.25
CA PHE A 37 -12.85 -7.88 12.96
C PHE A 37 -13.38 -9.33 13.01
N LEU A 38 -12.69 -10.27 12.37
CA LEU A 38 -13.05 -11.70 12.40
C LEU A 38 -13.02 -12.24 13.84
N HIS A 39 -11.96 -11.96 14.59
CA HIS A 39 -11.79 -12.42 15.98
C HIS A 39 -12.79 -11.79 16.95
N LYS A 40 -13.34 -10.62 16.64
CA LYS A 40 -14.36 -9.95 17.47
C LYS A 40 -15.80 -10.35 17.10
N SER A 41 -15.99 -11.08 16.01
CA SER A 41 -17.30 -11.46 15.51
C SER A 41 -18.16 -12.17 16.57
N LYS A 42 -19.47 -11.93 16.53
CA LYS A 42 -20.47 -12.47 17.47
C LYS A 42 -21.48 -13.35 16.70
N PRO A 43 -22.01 -14.42 17.31
CA PRO A 43 -21.84 -14.82 18.71
C PRO A 43 -20.47 -15.42 19.03
N LYS A 44 -19.67 -15.77 18.01
CA LYS A 44 -18.45 -16.57 18.14
C LYS A 44 -17.31 -15.94 17.31
N PRO A 45 -16.07 -15.91 17.82
CA PRO A 45 -14.93 -15.47 17.04
C PRO A 45 -14.76 -16.37 15.81
N ILE A 46 -14.45 -15.75 14.67
CA ILE A 46 -14.10 -16.45 13.43
C ILE A 46 -12.58 -16.50 13.34
N ILE A 47 -12.01 -17.69 13.22
CA ILE A 47 -10.57 -17.89 13.00
C ILE A 47 -10.34 -18.30 11.57
N HIS A 48 -9.41 -17.63 10.89
CA HIS A 48 -9.14 -17.80 9.47
C HIS A 48 -8.49 -19.15 9.16
N ARG A 49 -7.52 -19.57 9.97
CA ARG A 49 -6.78 -20.86 9.91
C ARG A 49 -5.76 -21.01 8.78
N ASP A 50 -5.96 -20.38 7.62
CA ASP A 50 -5.01 -20.46 6.49
C ASP A 50 -4.58 -19.07 6.01
N LEU A 51 -4.19 -18.19 6.94
CA LEU A 51 -3.70 -16.87 6.56
C LEU A 51 -2.29 -16.98 5.96
N LYS A 52 -2.17 -16.58 4.69
CA LYS A 52 -0.92 -16.56 3.91
C LYS A 52 -1.03 -15.53 2.78
N PRO A 53 0.07 -15.11 2.14
CA PRO A 53 0.01 -14.12 1.05
C PRO A 53 -0.88 -14.55 -0.13
N ALA A 54 -0.98 -15.84 -0.44
CA ALA A 54 -1.87 -16.34 -1.50
C ALA A 54 -3.36 -16.08 -1.20
N ASN A 55 -3.74 -15.96 0.07
CA ASN A 55 -5.11 -15.70 0.53
C ASN A 55 -5.36 -14.21 0.85
N ILE A 56 -4.42 -13.32 0.53
CA ILE A 56 -4.59 -11.88 0.64
C ILE A 56 -4.69 -11.33 -0.78
N LEU A 57 -5.86 -10.82 -1.16
CA LEU A 57 -6.13 -10.30 -2.49
C LEU A 57 -5.98 -8.78 -2.54
N LEU A 58 -5.52 -8.26 -3.68
CA LEU A 58 -5.24 -6.83 -3.85
C LEU A 58 -6.11 -6.23 -4.97
N ASP A 59 -6.76 -5.09 -4.70
CA ASP A 59 -7.52 -4.34 -5.72
C ASP A 59 -6.61 -3.47 -6.57
N GLN A 60 -7.18 -2.77 -7.55
CA GLN A 60 -6.49 -1.80 -8.42
C GLN A 60 -5.62 -0.76 -7.66
N ASN A 61 -5.97 -0.42 -6.43
CA ASN A 61 -5.31 0.58 -5.59
C ASN A 61 -4.39 -0.03 -4.52
N LEU A 62 -4.08 -1.33 -4.64
CA LEU A 62 -3.33 -2.13 -3.67
C LEU A 62 -3.99 -2.23 -2.29
N VAL A 63 -5.30 -1.99 -2.19
CA VAL A 63 -6.06 -2.24 -0.96
C VAL A 63 -6.23 -3.75 -0.80
N SER A 64 -5.88 -4.26 0.37
CA SER A 64 -5.90 -5.67 0.69
C SER A 64 -7.24 -6.15 1.23
N LYS A 65 -7.59 -7.38 0.87
CA LYS A 65 -8.75 -8.11 1.39
C LYS A 65 -8.35 -9.54 1.70
N ILE A 66 -8.74 -10.03 2.87
CA ILE A 66 -8.56 -11.44 3.23
C ILE A 66 -9.59 -12.26 2.44
N GLY A 67 -9.10 -13.26 1.72
CA GLY A 67 -9.90 -14.24 0.96
C GLY A 67 -9.71 -15.65 1.49
N ASP A 68 -10.42 -16.61 0.87
CA ASP A 68 -10.38 -18.04 1.20
C ASP A 68 -10.62 -18.38 2.68
N VAL A 69 -11.83 -18.08 3.15
CA VAL A 69 -12.36 -18.53 4.44
C VAL A 69 -12.82 -20.00 4.42
N GLY A 70 -12.41 -20.81 3.42
CA GLY A 70 -12.87 -22.19 3.26
C GLY A 70 -12.49 -23.12 4.42
N LEU A 71 -11.47 -22.75 5.19
CA LEU A 71 -11.06 -23.44 6.41
C LEU A 71 -11.49 -22.71 7.69
N ALA A 72 -12.22 -21.59 7.57
CA ALA A 72 -12.64 -20.82 8.73
C ALA A 72 -13.60 -21.63 9.61
N ALA A 73 -13.46 -21.50 10.92
CA ALA A 73 -14.33 -22.19 11.87
C ALA A 73 -14.92 -21.27 12.94
N LEU A 74 -16.11 -21.67 13.39
CA LEU A 74 -16.92 -20.96 14.38
C LEU A 74 -16.77 -21.60 15.76
N PHE A 75 -16.33 -20.84 16.76
CA PHE A 75 -16.02 -21.34 18.12
C PHE A 75 -17.24 -21.63 19.00
N GLN A 76 -17.43 -22.85 19.51
CA GLN A 76 -18.41 -23.11 20.58
C GLN A 76 -17.77 -22.81 21.95
N SER A 77 -18.21 -21.75 22.64
CA SER A 77 -17.90 -21.56 24.06
C SER A 77 -18.93 -22.29 24.90
N ASP A 78 -18.58 -23.45 25.47
CA ASP A 78 -19.40 -24.02 26.53
C ASP A 78 -19.12 -23.21 27.81
N GLN A 79 -20.17 -22.69 28.45
CA GLN A 79 -20.06 -21.70 29.54
C GLN A 79 -19.59 -22.29 30.88
N SER A 80 -19.04 -23.50 30.89
CA SER A 80 -18.79 -24.30 32.10
C SER A 80 -17.32 -24.43 32.52
N HIS A 81 -16.34 -23.99 31.74
CA HIS A 81 -14.92 -24.08 32.13
C HIS A 81 -14.12 -22.79 31.91
N SER A 82 -13.37 -22.45 32.96
CA SER A 82 -12.56 -21.25 33.13
C SER A 82 -11.53 -21.02 32.01
N SER A 83 -11.59 -19.82 31.42
CA SER A 83 -10.46 -18.96 31.03
C SER A 83 -9.52 -19.29 29.86
N THR A 84 -9.74 -20.32 29.02
CA THR A 84 -8.94 -20.43 27.77
C THR A 84 -9.78 -20.91 26.57
N MET A 85 -9.85 -20.09 25.51
CA MET A 85 -10.64 -20.37 24.31
C MET A 85 -9.85 -21.26 23.33
N PHE A 86 -10.15 -22.56 23.28
CA PHE A 86 -9.54 -23.51 22.34
C PHE A 86 -10.60 -24.34 21.61
N MET A 87 -10.24 -24.84 20.42
CA MET A 87 -11.01 -25.86 19.68
C MET A 87 -10.10 -27.00 19.26
N GLU A 88 -10.54 -28.25 19.51
CA GLU A 88 -9.88 -29.45 19.00
C GLU A 88 -10.35 -29.75 17.57
N THR A 89 -9.43 -29.68 16.61
CA THR A 89 -9.65 -30.10 15.22
C THR A 89 -8.36 -30.68 14.64
N GLY A 90 -8.43 -31.60 13.67
CA GLY A 90 -7.25 -32.07 12.96
C GLY A 90 -6.47 -30.92 12.29
N PRO A 91 -5.11 -30.93 12.25
CA PRO A 91 -4.33 -29.85 11.66
C PRO A 91 -4.65 -29.66 10.17
N VAL A 92 -5.09 -28.47 9.80
CA VAL A 92 -5.33 -28.04 8.40
C VAL A 92 -4.72 -26.67 8.17
N GLY A 93 -4.16 -26.44 6.98
CA GLY A 93 -3.48 -25.18 6.62
C GLY A 93 -2.16 -25.42 5.88
N THR A 94 -1.50 -24.34 5.49
CA THR A 94 -0.25 -24.40 4.72
C THR A 94 0.96 -24.48 5.67
N LEU A 95 1.81 -25.51 5.51
CA LEU A 95 2.86 -25.89 6.48
C LEU A 95 3.73 -24.72 6.98
N CYS A 96 4.16 -23.82 6.10
CA CYS A 96 5.04 -22.70 6.48
C CYS A 96 4.34 -21.56 7.24
N TYR A 97 3.01 -21.55 7.27
CA TYR A 97 2.18 -20.52 7.91
C TYR A 97 1.36 -21.08 9.07
N MET A 98 1.46 -22.39 9.30
CA MET A 98 0.71 -23.09 10.33
C MET A 98 1.36 -22.85 11.69
N ASP A 99 0.55 -22.47 12.66
CA ASP A 99 0.96 -22.35 14.07
C ASP A 99 1.56 -23.69 14.56
N PRO A 100 2.84 -23.73 14.97
CA PRO A 100 3.50 -24.96 15.39
C PRO A 100 2.87 -25.59 16.64
N GLU A 101 2.27 -24.76 17.50
CA GLU A 101 1.55 -25.26 18.67
C GLU A 101 0.21 -25.89 18.27
N TYR A 102 -0.50 -25.29 17.31
CA TYR A 102 -1.70 -25.90 16.73
C TYR A 102 -1.37 -27.21 16.00
N GLN A 103 -0.29 -27.24 15.21
CA GLN A 103 0.16 -28.46 14.52
C GLN A 103 0.43 -29.61 15.52
N ARG A 104 1.03 -29.30 16.66
CA ARG A 104 1.37 -30.29 17.70
C ARG A 104 0.17 -30.72 18.55
N THR A 105 -0.72 -29.78 18.87
CA THR A 105 -1.78 -30.00 19.88
C THR A 105 -3.17 -30.21 19.28
N GLY A 106 -3.39 -29.82 18.02
CA GLY A 106 -4.72 -29.74 17.41
C GLY A 106 -5.59 -28.59 17.97
N LEU A 107 -5.08 -27.79 18.92
CA LEU A 107 -5.81 -26.71 19.56
C LEU A 107 -5.62 -25.40 18.81
N ILE A 108 -6.69 -24.91 18.19
CA ILE A 108 -6.68 -23.64 17.49
C ILE A 108 -7.19 -22.49 18.37
N SER A 109 -6.63 -21.30 18.17
CA SER A 109 -6.98 -20.07 18.88
C SER A 109 -6.73 -18.85 18.00
N PRO A 110 -7.22 -17.64 18.35
CA PRO A 110 -6.93 -16.42 17.58
C PRO A 110 -5.42 -16.17 17.40
N LYS A 111 -4.60 -16.64 18.36
CA LYS A 111 -3.13 -16.61 18.28
C LYS A 111 -2.54 -17.49 17.18
N SER A 112 -3.31 -18.43 16.62
CA SER A 112 -2.90 -19.23 15.48
C SER A 112 -2.93 -18.41 14.19
N ASP A 113 -3.92 -17.53 14.02
CA ASP A 113 -3.92 -16.55 12.92
C ASP A 113 -2.81 -15.50 13.10
N VAL A 114 -2.48 -15.12 14.34
CA VAL A 114 -1.36 -14.20 14.63
C VAL A 114 -0.03 -14.77 14.13
N TYR A 115 0.19 -16.09 14.27
CA TYR A 115 1.38 -16.73 13.73
C TYR A 115 1.46 -16.61 12.19
N GLY A 116 0.38 -16.97 11.49
CA GLY A 116 0.31 -16.82 10.04
C GLY A 116 0.49 -15.37 9.59
N PHE A 117 -0.06 -14.42 10.35
CA PHE A 117 0.12 -12.99 10.12
C PHE A 117 1.58 -12.53 10.32
N GLY A 118 2.28 -13.06 11.33
CA GLY A 118 3.70 -12.81 11.52
C GLY A 118 4.52 -13.24 10.30
N MET A 119 4.26 -14.44 9.76
CA MET A 119 4.90 -14.90 8.52
C MET A 119 4.60 -13.99 7.32
N VAL A 120 3.37 -13.47 7.21
CA VAL A 120 3.01 -12.46 6.20
C VAL A 120 3.82 -11.17 6.37
N ILE A 121 3.98 -10.65 7.60
CA ILE A 121 4.82 -9.48 7.87
C ILE A 121 6.26 -9.71 7.39
N LEU A 122 6.85 -10.86 7.77
CA LEU A 122 8.23 -11.17 7.37
C LEU A 122 8.39 -11.25 5.85
N GLN A 123 7.39 -11.75 5.13
CA GLN A 123 7.41 -11.77 3.66
C GLN A 123 7.16 -10.40 3.03
N LEU A 124 6.33 -9.55 3.64
CA LEU A 124 6.19 -8.16 3.20
C LEU A 124 7.53 -7.43 3.28
N LEU A 125 8.32 -7.66 4.33
CA LEU A 125 9.63 -7.03 4.50
C LEU A 125 10.69 -7.53 3.51
N THR A 126 10.70 -8.84 3.24
CA THR A 126 11.83 -9.51 2.56
C THR A 126 11.53 -9.95 1.12
N ALA A 127 10.26 -10.11 0.75
CA ALA A 127 9.82 -10.80 -0.46
C ALA A 127 10.45 -12.20 -0.67
N LYS A 128 10.94 -12.84 0.41
CA LYS A 128 11.58 -14.15 0.37
C LYS A 128 10.55 -15.30 0.55
N PRO A 129 10.88 -16.53 0.12
CA PRO A 129 10.08 -17.71 0.41
C PRO A 129 9.88 -17.92 1.92
N ALA A 130 8.73 -18.44 2.33
CA ALA A 130 8.40 -18.62 3.74
C ALA A 130 9.24 -19.70 4.45
N LEU A 131 9.83 -20.64 3.71
CA LEU A 131 10.63 -21.71 4.27
C LEU A 131 11.84 -21.14 5.03
N ALA A 132 11.96 -21.48 6.31
CA ALA A 132 13.00 -21.00 7.23
C ALA A 132 13.07 -19.46 7.39
N LEU A 133 12.08 -18.70 6.92
CA LEU A 133 12.14 -17.25 6.87
C LEU A 133 12.30 -16.61 8.25
N ALA A 134 11.54 -17.07 9.24
CA ALA A 134 11.64 -16.57 10.61
C ALA A 134 13.07 -16.67 11.16
N HIS A 135 13.72 -17.82 10.95
CA HIS A 135 15.11 -18.04 11.37
C HIS A 135 16.09 -17.15 10.61
N VAL A 136 15.92 -17.00 9.29
CA VAL A 136 16.77 -16.11 8.48
C VAL A 136 16.68 -14.66 8.97
N VAL A 137 15.46 -14.18 9.24
CA VAL A 137 15.24 -12.82 9.75
C VAL A 137 15.82 -12.65 11.15
N GLU A 138 15.57 -13.61 12.05
CA GLU A 138 16.08 -13.57 13.42
C GLU A 138 17.62 -13.52 13.44
N THR A 139 18.28 -14.35 12.63
CA THR A 139 19.75 -14.36 12.50
C THR A 139 20.27 -13.04 11.95
N ALA A 140 19.65 -12.50 10.89
CA ALA A 140 20.05 -11.21 10.32
C ALA A 140 19.93 -10.07 11.34
N VAL A 141 18.90 -10.07 12.19
CA VAL A 141 18.75 -9.08 13.27
C VAL A 141 19.87 -9.24 14.31
N LYS A 142 20.18 -10.47 14.73
CA LYS A 142 21.24 -10.75 15.71
C LYS A 142 22.63 -10.37 15.21
N GLU A 143 22.88 -10.57 13.91
CA GLU A 143 24.17 -10.27 13.27
C GLU A 143 24.30 -8.81 12.79
N GLY A 144 23.21 -8.03 12.85
CA GLY A 144 23.20 -6.64 12.37
C GLY A 144 23.09 -6.50 10.85
N CYS A 145 22.72 -7.56 10.14
CA CYS A 145 22.60 -7.65 8.68
C CYS A 145 21.14 -7.52 8.19
N LEU A 146 20.30 -6.76 8.91
CA LEU A 146 18.88 -6.61 8.54
C LEU A 146 18.71 -6.03 7.13
N GLU A 147 19.53 -5.06 6.75
CA GLU A 147 19.43 -4.39 5.44
C GLU A 147 19.63 -5.36 4.26
N ASP A 148 20.46 -6.39 4.44
CA ASP A 148 20.77 -7.40 3.41
C ASP A 148 19.59 -8.33 3.09
N ILE A 149 18.62 -8.42 4.01
CA ILE A 149 17.47 -9.29 3.85
C ILE A 149 16.19 -8.57 3.44
N LEU A 150 16.14 -7.24 3.57
CA LEU A 150 15.02 -6.42 3.12
C LEU A 150 14.92 -6.43 1.60
N ASP A 151 13.70 -6.33 1.10
CA ASP A 151 13.48 -6.22 -0.33
C ASP A 151 13.89 -4.83 -0.84
N SER A 152 15.08 -4.74 -1.43
CA SER A 152 15.60 -3.50 -2.04
C SER A 152 14.72 -2.93 -3.15
N LYS A 153 13.84 -3.73 -3.76
CA LYS A 153 12.92 -3.27 -4.80
C LYS A 153 11.72 -2.49 -4.24
N ALA A 154 11.49 -2.54 -2.93
CA ALA A 154 10.42 -1.79 -2.27
C ALA A 154 10.76 -0.30 -2.05
N GLY A 155 11.98 0.12 -2.42
CA GLY A 155 12.50 1.47 -2.23
C GLY A 155 13.28 1.63 -0.93
N ASN A 156 13.41 2.88 -0.47
CA ASN A 156 14.20 3.22 0.71
C ASN A 156 13.38 2.98 1.99
N TRP A 157 13.68 1.88 2.68
CA TRP A 157 13.04 1.51 3.94
C TRP A 157 13.41 2.49 5.06
N PRO A 158 12.43 2.98 5.85
CA PRO A 158 12.70 3.82 7.01
C PRO A 158 13.26 2.96 8.16
N SER A 159 14.53 3.17 8.54
CA SER A 159 15.28 2.24 9.41
C SER A 159 14.61 1.96 10.77
N GLU A 160 14.09 2.98 11.45
CA GLU A 160 13.48 2.84 12.79
C GLU A 160 12.16 2.07 12.71
N GLU A 161 11.24 2.52 11.85
CA GLU A 161 9.95 1.86 11.63
C GLU A 161 10.10 0.44 11.08
N THR A 162 11.13 0.18 10.28
CA THR A 162 11.41 -1.16 9.73
C THR A 162 11.84 -2.11 10.83
N LYS A 163 12.69 -1.66 11.76
CA LYS A 163 13.06 -2.47 12.94
C LYS A 163 11.83 -2.79 13.79
N GLU A 164 10.96 -1.81 14.03
CA GLU A 164 9.70 -2.02 14.78
C GLU A 164 8.80 -3.06 14.07
N MET A 165 8.68 -3.00 12.74
CA MET A 165 7.89 -3.98 11.98
C MET A 165 8.51 -5.38 12.01
N VAL A 166 9.84 -5.50 11.96
CA VAL A 166 10.57 -6.77 12.04
C VAL A 166 10.39 -7.42 13.41
N GLU A 167 10.56 -6.65 14.49
CA GLU A 167 10.36 -7.12 15.87
C GLU A 167 8.90 -7.58 16.10
N LEU A 168 7.94 -6.83 15.54
CA LEU A 168 6.54 -7.24 15.56
C LEU A 168 6.32 -8.55 14.80
N GLY A 169 6.90 -8.71 13.61
CA GLY A 169 6.83 -9.94 12.83
C GLY A 169 7.41 -11.15 13.56
N LEU A 170 8.60 -10.99 14.15
CA LEU A 170 9.28 -12.04 14.92
C LEU A 170 8.50 -12.44 16.18
N SER A 171 7.98 -11.47 16.94
CA SER A 171 7.17 -11.76 18.12
C SER A 171 5.84 -12.46 17.79
N CYS A 172 5.27 -12.21 16.60
CA CYS A 172 4.08 -12.93 16.13
C CYS A 172 4.37 -14.42 15.82
N VAL A 173 5.60 -14.77 15.42
CA VAL A 173 5.99 -16.15 15.04
C VAL A 173 6.63 -16.94 16.19
N GLU A 174 6.48 -16.47 17.42
CA GLU A 174 6.92 -17.21 18.61
C GLU A 174 6.30 -18.61 18.70
N LEU A 175 7.10 -19.57 19.18
CA LEU A 175 6.71 -20.98 19.22
C LEU A 175 5.51 -21.22 20.14
N PHE A 176 5.44 -20.51 21.28
CA PHE A 176 4.35 -20.64 22.23
C PHE A 176 3.34 -19.51 22.06
N ARG A 177 2.04 -19.87 21.99
CA ARG A 177 0.92 -18.94 21.82
C ARG A 177 0.85 -17.82 22.87
N LYS A 178 1.32 -18.10 24.09
CA LYS A 178 1.33 -17.14 25.21
C LYS A 178 2.36 -16.01 25.01
N ASP A 179 3.42 -16.27 24.26
CA ASP A 179 4.52 -15.32 24.04
C ASP A 179 4.24 -14.41 22.84
N ARG A 180 3.27 -14.77 21.99
CA ARG A 180 2.79 -13.94 20.88
C ARG A 180 2.02 -12.72 21.40
N PRO A 181 2.14 -11.54 20.76
CA PRO A 181 1.41 -10.34 21.16
C PRO A 181 -0.11 -10.47 20.97
N ASP A 182 -0.87 -9.66 21.68
CA ASP A 182 -2.30 -9.51 21.47
C ASP A 182 -2.60 -8.65 20.23
N LEU A 183 -3.52 -9.14 19.38
CA LEU A 183 -3.85 -8.48 18.12
C LEU A 183 -4.42 -7.08 18.30
N GLN A 184 -5.29 -6.87 19.29
CA GLN A 184 -5.95 -5.57 19.50
C GLN A 184 -5.13 -4.64 20.40
N ALA A 185 -4.50 -5.18 21.44
CA ALA A 185 -3.81 -4.36 22.43
C ALA A 185 -2.38 -3.98 22.00
N GLN A 186 -1.72 -4.79 21.17
CA GLN A 186 -0.31 -4.59 20.81
C GLN A 186 -0.08 -4.47 19.31
N ILE A 187 -0.57 -5.43 18.50
CA ILE A 187 -0.28 -5.47 17.06
C ILE A 187 -0.92 -4.28 16.32
N LEU A 188 -2.23 -4.08 16.47
CA LEU A 188 -2.96 -3.03 15.78
C LEU A 188 -2.45 -1.61 16.09
N PRO A 189 -2.23 -1.22 17.36
CA PRO A 189 -1.68 0.10 17.68
C PRO A 189 -0.31 0.35 17.07
N THR A 190 0.56 -0.66 17.03
CA THR A 190 1.88 -0.55 16.40
C THR A 190 1.76 -0.37 14.90
N LEU A 191 0.99 -1.22 14.21
CA LEU A 191 0.77 -1.08 12.76
C LEU A 191 0.06 0.23 12.40
N GLN A 192 -0.80 0.76 13.26
CA GLN A 192 -1.45 2.05 13.04
C GLN A 192 -0.44 3.20 13.01
N ARG A 193 0.58 3.18 13.90
CA ARG A 193 1.67 4.18 13.87
C ARG A 193 2.49 4.06 12.59
N LEU A 194 2.88 2.84 12.23
CA LEU A 194 3.64 2.56 11.01
C LEU A 194 2.86 2.99 9.75
N LYS A 195 1.55 2.78 9.73
CA LYS A 195 0.67 3.23 8.65
C LYS A 195 0.69 4.75 8.51
N ILE A 196 0.68 5.52 9.61
CA ILE A 196 0.74 6.99 9.53
C ILE A 196 2.03 7.45 8.86
N THR A 197 3.17 6.82 9.16
CA THR A 197 4.44 7.08 8.46
C THR A 197 4.33 6.74 6.97
N ALA A 198 3.73 5.58 6.66
CA ALA A 198 3.51 5.15 5.28
C ALA A 198 2.60 6.09 4.49
N ASP A 199 1.50 6.57 5.07
CA ASP A 199 0.56 7.49 4.42
C ASP A 199 1.28 8.81 4.04
N LYS A 200 2.11 9.36 4.93
CA LYS A 200 2.91 10.57 4.66
C LYS A 200 3.93 10.36 3.53
N ALA A 201 4.58 9.19 3.49
CA ALA A 201 5.51 8.84 2.43
C ALA A 201 4.78 8.69 1.09
N ARG A 202 3.61 8.05 1.08
CA ARG A 202 2.77 7.90 -0.10
C ARG A 202 2.28 9.23 -0.65
N ASP A 203 1.85 10.14 0.21
CA ASP A 203 1.44 11.49 -0.19
C ASP A 203 2.61 12.26 -0.82
N SER A 204 3.80 12.12 -0.24
CA SER A 204 5.03 12.75 -0.76
C SER A 204 5.43 12.18 -2.13
N ALA A 205 5.35 10.85 -2.31
CA ALA A 205 5.60 10.19 -3.59
C ALA A 205 4.55 10.57 -4.64
N SER A 206 3.28 10.68 -4.25
CA SER A 206 2.20 11.10 -5.15
C SER A 206 2.38 12.57 -5.60
N ARG A 207 2.87 13.44 -4.72
CA ARG A 207 3.24 14.83 -5.08
C ARG A 207 4.45 14.92 -6.00
N MET A 208 5.40 13.97 -5.90
CA MET A 208 6.52 13.90 -6.84
C MET A 208 6.06 13.52 -8.26
N HIS A 209 4.96 12.77 -8.41
CA HIS A 209 4.36 12.47 -9.70
C HIS A 209 3.63 13.68 -10.33
N PHE A 210 3.10 14.62 -9.52
CA PHE A 210 2.56 15.89 -10.01
C PHE A 210 3.61 17.00 -9.93
N SER A 211 4.55 17.02 -10.88
CA SER A 211 5.36 18.22 -11.12
C SER A 211 4.42 19.41 -11.39
N PRO A 212 4.60 20.60 -10.77
CA PRO A 212 3.78 21.76 -11.11
C PRO A 212 3.92 22.06 -12.61
N PRO A 213 2.85 22.52 -13.28
CA PRO A 213 2.90 22.82 -14.71
C PRO A 213 4.02 23.84 -14.98
N PRO A 214 4.92 23.56 -15.94
CA PRO A 214 5.88 24.54 -16.41
C PRO A 214 5.21 25.88 -16.73
N ASN A 215 5.84 27.00 -16.37
CA ASN A 215 5.25 28.33 -16.53
C ASN A 215 4.78 28.64 -17.97
N HIS A 216 5.43 28.08 -18.98
CA HIS A 216 5.07 28.27 -20.39
C HIS A 216 3.81 27.51 -20.82
N PHE A 217 3.27 26.62 -19.97
CA PHE A 217 1.96 25.99 -20.17
C PHE A 217 0.81 26.87 -19.66
N ILE A 218 1.12 27.88 -18.85
CA ILE A 218 0.11 28.70 -18.19
C ILE A 218 -0.30 29.86 -19.09
N CYS A 219 -1.60 29.98 -19.32
CA CYS A 219 -2.20 31.10 -20.04
C CYS A 219 -2.00 32.40 -19.25
N PRO A 220 -1.42 33.45 -19.84
CA PRO A 220 -1.24 34.72 -19.13
C PRO A 220 -2.53 35.41 -18.69
N ILE A 221 -3.64 35.17 -19.40
CA ILE A 221 -4.97 35.73 -19.09
C ILE A 221 -5.66 34.89 -18.00
N LEU A 222 -5.76 33.56 -18.21
CA LEU A 222 -6.52 32.68 -17.30
C LEU A 222 -5.77 32.31 -16.01
N LYS A 223 -4.43 32.42 -16.01
CA LYS A 223 -3.56 31.92 -14.94
C LYS A 223 -3.72 30.42 -14.67
N ASP A 224 -4.09 29.67 -15.70
CA ASP A 224 -4.27 28.22 -15.68
C ASP A 224 -3.66 27.59 -16.94
N VAL A 225 -3.46 26.26 -16.94
CA VAL A 225 -2.89 25.50 -18.06
C VAL A 225 -3.76 25.68 -19.31
N MET A 226 -3.13 26.07 -20.42
CA MET A 226 -3.80 26.24 -21.71
C MET A 226 -4.41 24.92 -22.20
N ASN A 227 -5.65 24.96 -22.68
CA ASN A 227 -6.31 23.81 -23.30
C ASN A 227 -6.16 23.84 -24.82
N ASP A 228 -6.19 25.04 -25.41
CA ASP A 228 -5.96 25.25 -26.84
C ASP A 228 -5.01 26.46 -27.03
N PRO A 229 -3.68 26.24 -27.00
CA PRO A 229 -2.71 27.31 -27.05
C PRO A 229 -2.62 27.91 -28.47
N CYS A 230 -2.73 29.23 -28.58
CA CYS A 230 -2.50 29.98 -29.81
C CYS A 230 -1.65 31.23 -29.58
N ALA A 231 -0.77 31.52 -30.53
CA ALA A 231 0.09 32.69 -30.52
C ALA A 231 -0.62 33.90 -31.13
N ALA A 232 -0.50 35.06 -30.48
CA ALA A 232 -0.93 36.35 -31.01
C ALA A 232 0.26 37.08 -31.68
N ALA A 233 -0.03 38.22 -32.33
CA ALA A 233 0.97 38.99 -33.07
C ALA A 233 2.09 39.61 -32.21
N ASP A 234 1.92 39.63 -30.89
CA ASP A 234 2.91 40.05 -29.91
C ASP A 234 3.94 38.95 -29.59
N GLY A 235 3.79 37.75 -30.15
CA GLY A 235 4.67 36.60 -29.91
C GLY A 235 4.36 35.81 -28.64
N TYR A 236 3.35 36.22 -27.85
CA TYR A 236 2.92 35.47 -26.67
C TYR A 236 1.85 34.43 -27.04
N THR A 237 1.83 33.34 -26.28
CA THR A 237 0.84 32.28 -26.43
C THR A 237 -0.20 32.37 -25.32
N TYR A 238 -1.46 32.19 -25.68
CA TYR A 238 -2.63 32.28 -24.81
C TYR A 238 -3.56 31.09 -25.07
N ASP A 239 -4.47 30.83 -24.14
CA ASP A 239 -5.61 29.96 -24.43
C ASP A 239 -6.54 30.66 -25.43
N ARG A 240 -6.91 29.96 -26.51
CA ARG A 240 -7.72 30.49 -27.61
C ARG A 240 -8.96 31.20 -27.13
N LYS A 241 -9.74 30.56 -26.26
CA LYS A 241 -11.00 31.15 -25.79
C LYS A 241 -10.75 32.45 -25.04
N ALA A 242 -9.69 32.50 -24.25
CA ALA A 242 -9.36 33.68 -23.45
C ALA A 242 -8.93 34.87 -24.31
N ILE A 243 -8.04 34.64 -25.29
CA ILE A 243 -7.57 35.71 -26.16
C ILE A 243 -8.64 36.17 -27.15
N GLU A 244 -9.48 35.26 -27.66
CA GLU A 244 -10.61 35.63 -28.52
C GLU A 244 -11.61 36.53 -27.77
N MET A 245 -11.93 36.22 -26.51
CA MET A 245 -12.76 37.10 -25.68
C MET A 245 -12.11 38.46 -25.44
N TRP A 246 -10.80 38.51 -25.17
CA TRP A 246 -10.09 39.79 -24.98
C TRP A 246 -10.14 40.67 -26.23
N LEU A 247 -9.91 40.08 -27.42
CA LEU A 247 -9.84 40.80 -28.70
C LEU A 247 -11.20 41.30 -29.21
N GLN A 248 -12.32 40.86 -28.61
CA GLN A 248 -13.65 41.42 -28.88
C GLN A 248 -13.79 42.85 -28.35
N SER A 249 -13.15 43.17 -27.24
CA SER A 249 -13.25 44.47 -26.57
C SER A 249 -11.96 45.30 -26.64
N SER A 250 -10.89 44.77 -27.22
CA SER A 250 -9.55 45.37 -27.16
C SER A 250 -8.71 45.07 -28.41
N ASP A 251 -7.90 46.05 -28.79
CA ASP A 251 -6.91 45.94 -29.88
C ASP A 251 -5.47 45.92 -29.35
N ILE A 252 -5.29 45.86 -28.02
CA ILE A 252 -3.99 45.85 -27.37
C ILE A 252 -3.62 44.46 -26.83
N SER A 253 -2.33 44.18 -26.77
CA SER A 253 -1.76 42.96 -26.19
C SER A 253 -2.10 42.88 -24.69
N PRO A 254 -2.64 41.74 -24.20
CA PRO A 254 -2.85 41.50 -22.77
C PRO A 254 -1.56 41.50 -21.94
N MET A 255 -0.41 41.26 -22.57
CA MET A 255 0.89 41.15 -21.89
C MET A 255 1.68 42.46 -21.89
N THR A 256 1.65 43.20 -23.00
CA THR A 256 2.48 44.39 -23.17
C THR A 256 1.69 45.70 -23.11
N ASN A 257 0.36 45.64 -23.17
CA ASN A 257 -0.53 46.81 -23.33
C ASN A 257 -0.25 47.65 -24.58
N LEU A 258 0.49 47.11 -25.56
CA LEU A 258 0.76 47.78 -26.84
C LEU A 258 -0.26 47.32 -27.92
N PRO A 259 -0.57 48.16 -28.92
CA PRO A 259 -1.42 47.76 -30.04
C PRO A 259 -0.89 46.53 -30.76
N LEU A 260 -1.77 45.57 -31.04
CA LEU A 260 -1.44 44.40 -31.85
C LEU A 260 -1.45 44.77 -33.34
N SER A 261 -0.45 44.32 -34.09
CA SER A 261 -0.38 44.56 -35.55
C SER A 261 -1.48 43.81 -36.32
N THR A 262 -2.00 42.71 -35.76
CA THR A 262 -3.13 41.95 -36.29
C THR A 262 -3.85 41.19 -35.16
N LYS A 263 -5.14 40.89 -35.36
CA LYS A 263 -5.95 40.03 -34.47
C LYS A 263 -5.91 38.55 -34.86
N ASN A 264 -5.15 38.19 -35.89
CA ASN A 264 -5.04 36.80 -36.31
C ASN A 264 -4.29 35.99 -35.26
N LEU A 265 -4.85 34.83 -34.91
CA LEU A 265 -4.28 33.89 -33.95
C LEU A 265 -3.74 32.67 -34.69
N VAL A 266 -2.51 32.29 -34.37
CA VAL A 266 -1.85 31.11 -34.96
C VAL A 266 -1.87 29.96 -33.95
N PRO A 267 -2.44 28.78 -34.25
CA PRO A 267 -2.39 27.64 -33.35
C PRO A 267 -0.95 27.24 -33.00
N ASN A 268 -0.68 26.92 -31.73
CA ASN A 268 0.62 26.44 -31.26
C ASN A 268 0.57 24.94 -30.96
N TYR A 269 0.57 24.13 -32.02
CA TYR A 269 0.47 22.66 -31.90
C TYR A 269 1.64 22.02 -31.14
N THR A 270 2.83 22.61 -31.22
CA THR A 270 4.00 22.14 -30.47
C THR A 270 3.77 22.24 -28.97
N LEU A 271 3.28 23.40 -28.50
CA LEU A 271 2.96 23.60 -27.09
C LEU A 271 1.77 22.73 -26.66
N LEU A 272 0.76 22.58 -27.52
CA LEU A 272 -0.38 21.70 -27.25
C LEU A 272 0.07 20.26 -27.02
N SER A 273 0.97 19.73 -27.87
CA SER A 273 1.55 18.40 -27.71
C SER A 273 2.30 18.27 -26.38
N ALA A 274 3.16 19.25 -26.05
CA ALA A 274 3.92 19.23 -24.80
C ALA A 274 3.02 19.26 -23.54
N ILE A 275 1.92 20.01 -23.59
CA ILE A 275 0.93 20.06 -22.50
C ILE A 275 0.21 18.71 -22.38
N MET A 276 -0.15 18.08 -23.49
CA MET A 276 -0.78 16.75 -23.50
C MET A 276 0.15 15.68 -22.93
N ASP A 277 1.42 15.69 -23.35
CA ASP A 277 2.43 14.77 -22.85
C ASP A 277 2.61 14.95 -21.33
N TRP A 278 2.71 16.19 -20.84
CA TRP A 278 2.81 16.45 -19.39
C TRP A 278 1.57 16.01 -18.60
N LYS A 279 0.35 16.20 -19.14
CA LYS A 279 -0.89 15.74 -18.49
C LYS A 279 -1.01 14.20 -18.43
N SER A 280 -0.19 13.48 -19.20
CA SER A 280 -0.21 12.02 -19.28
C SER A 280 0.79 11.31 -18.36
N ILE A 281 1.64 12.08 -17.65
CA ILE A 281 2.61 11.62 -16.65
C ILE A 281 1.93 11.48 -15.28
#